data_AF-A0A7D5P648-F1
#
_entry.id   AF-A0A7D5P648-F1
#
_cell.length_a   1.000
_cell.length_b   1.000
_cell.length_c   1.000
_cell.angle_alpha   90.00
_cell.angle_beta   90.00
_cell.angle_gamma   90.00
#
_symmetry.space_group_name_H-M   'P 1'
#
loop_
_entity.id
_entity.type
_entity.pdbx_description
1 polymer ?
#
loop_
_entity_poly.entity_id
_entity_poly.type
_entity_poly.pdbx_seq_one_letter_code
_entity_poly.pdbx_strand_id
1 'polypeptide(L)'
;MSRFPRFEPPPRVVDASLLGAVVLLLATGAVSLVSGRPAAAWVFDVHAVAGLATVVLLAWKLRRVRHRLRPGDLDATRLLSVLLGVVATAALATGIWWVFGGNLDLGPWGLLNLHIGLGLVVPVLLLLHLRQRFALPTRESATDRRNALRYAALVGSGAVAWQAQEVANRVLDTAGAERRFTGSRERGSDSGNGFPVTSWVADDPDPVDREAWSLTVDGRVGEPLDLSYGDVTTEDDPTSTVDPAERRALLDCTSEWYSEHDWRGVSVGDLLDAADPEDGAAWVQFRSVTGYRWSLPVEEAGDALLATHVDGERLSHGHGAPIRLVAPGRRGFQWVKWVESVRVTRRRGLGEWIAVFVSWYDD
;
A
#
# COMPACT_ATOMS: atom_id res chain seq x y z
N MET A 1 -42.32 -14.10 -25.02
CA MET A 1 -41.35 -14.76 -24.11
C MET A 1 -40.12 -13.85 -24.04
N SER A 2 -39.67 -13.22 -22.96
CA SER A 2 -39.96 -13.24 -21.52
C SER A 2 -40.32 -11.83 -21.00
N ARG A 3 -41.37 -11.69 -20.17
CA ARG A 3 -41.79 -10.44 -19.51
C ARG A 3 -41.07 -10.20 -18.17
N PHE A 4 -39.78 -10.45 -18.09
CA PHE A 4 -38.98 -10.00 -16.95
C PHE A 4 -38.34 -8.66 -17.28
N PRO A 5 -38.49 -7.61 -16.45
CA PRO A 5 -37.79 -6.36 -16.67
C PRO A 5 -36.29 -6.65 -16.74
N ARG A 6 -35.64 -6.23 -17.84
CA ARG A 6 -34.18 -6.35 -17.95
C ARG A 6 -33.56 -5.61 -16.77
N PHE A 7 -32.90 -6.33 -15.88
CA PHE A 7 -32.19 -5.76 -14.73
C PHE A 7 -30.91 -5.02 -15.18
N GLU A 8 -30.47 -5.25 -16.42
CA GLU A 8 -29.26 -4.67 -17.00
C GLU A 8 -29.49 -3.21 -17.48
N PRO A 9 -28.64 -2.24 -17.09
CA PRO A 9 -28.67 -0.87 -17.60
C PRO A 9 -28.35 -0.77 -19.11
N PRO A 10 -28.61 0.40 -19.73
CA PRO A 10 -28.21 0.67 -21.11
C PRO A 10 -26.69 0.47 -21.35
N PRO A 11 -26.25 0.14 -22.58
CA PRO A 11 -24.85 -0.23 -22.83
C PRO A 11 -23.85 0.86 -22.42
N ARG A 12 -24.14 2.11 -22.81
CA ARG A 12 -23.28 3.25 -22.50
C ARG A 12 -23.24 3.57 -21.00
N VAL A 13 -24.29 3.22 -20.28
CA VAL A 13 -24.37 3.38 -18.82
C VAL A 13 -23.47 2.33 -18.15
N VAL A 14 -23.51 1.07 -18.59
CA VAL A 14 -22.58 0.03 -18.11
C VAL A 14 -21.12 0.38 -18.43
N ASP A 15 -20.85 0.85 -19.65
CA ASP A 15 -19.49 1.23 -20.08
C ASP A 15 -18.94 2.40 -19.26
N ALA A 16 -19.75 3.44 -19.03
CA ALA A 16 -19.38 4.56 -18.16
C ALA A 16 -19.19 4.13 -16.70
N SER A 17 -20.00 3.18 -16.21
CA SER A 17 -19.83 2.64 -14.85
C SER A 17 -18.58 1.79 -14.69
N LEU A 18 -18.20 1.00 -15.70
CA LEU A 18 -16.92 0.28 -15.69
C LEU A 18 -15.75 1.25 -15.64
N LEU A 19 -15.79 2.32 -16.43
CA LEU A 19 -14.79 3.39 -16.37
C LEU A 19 -14.74 4.03 -14.97
N GLY A 20 -15.89 4.41 -14.42
CA GLY A 20 -15.98 4.99 -13.08
C GLY A 20 -15.49 4.04 -11.98
N ALA A 21 -15.81 2.75 -12.07
CA ALA A 21 -15.35 1.75 -11.13
C ALA A 21 -13.84 1.53 -11.21
N VAL A 22 -13.25 1.49 -12.42
CA VAL A 22 -11.79 1.42 -12.58
C VAL A 22 -11.10 2.64 -11.98
N VAL A 23 -11.62 3.85 -12.22
CA VAL A 23 -11.07 5.08 -11.62
C VAL A 23 -11.14 5.03 -10.10
N LEU A 24 -12.28 4.60 -9.54
CA LEU A 24 -12.46 4.46 -8.10
C LEU A 24 -11.52 3.42 -7.50
N LEU A 25 -11.37 2.26 -8.15
CA LEU A 25 -10.47 1.18 -7.72
C LEU A 25 -9.01 1.62 -7.75
N LEU A 26 -8.58 2.37 -8.76
CA LEU A 26 -7.23 2.92 -8.83
C LEU A 26 -6.98 3.96 -7.74
N ALA A 27 -7.92 4.88 -7.52
CA ALA A 27 -7.80 5.89 -6.48
C ALA A 27 -7.74 5.25 -5.09
N THR A 28 -8.67 4.35 -4.78
CA THR A 28 -8.71 3.65 -3.49
C THR A 28 -7.53 2.70 -3.31
N GLY A 29 -7.07 2.04 -4.37
CA GLY A 29 -5.86 1.20 -4.34
C GLY A 29 -4.59 2.01 -4.10
N ALA A 30 -4.44 3.18 -4.73
CA ALA A 30 -3.30 4.06 -4.48
C ALA A 30 -3.29 4.59 -3.03
N VAL A 31 -4.46 4.98 -2.51
CA VAL A 31 -4.60 5.45 -1.12
C VAL A 31 -4.35 4.30 -0.12
N SER A 32 -4.80 3.08 -0.42
CA SER A 32 -4.64 1.93 0.48
C SER A 32 -3.17 1.53 0.68
N LEU A 33 -2.33 1.71 -0.35
CA LEU A 33 -0.88 1.44 -0.27
C LEU A 33 -0.15 2.27 0.78
N VAL A 34 -0.67 3.44 1.16
CA VAL A 34 -0.05 4.35 2.15
C VAL A 34 -0.86 4.50 3.44
N SER A 35 -1.93 3.73 3.58
CA SER A 35 -2.87 3.79 4.70
C SER A 35 -2.66 2.62 5.66
N GLY A 36 -1.99 2.87 6.80
CA GLY A 36 -1.77 1.88 7.87
C GLY A 36 -2.62 2.11 9.13
N ARG A 37 -3.37 3.22 9.19
CA ARG A 37 -4.21 3.58 10.36
C ARG A 37 -5.62 2.99 10.24
N PRO A 38 -6.20 2.45 11.33
CA PRO A 38 -7.57 1.93 11.33
C PRO A 38 -8.63 2.94 10.87
N ALA A 39 -8.42 4.24 11.10
CA ALA A 39 -9.30 5.31 10.63
C ALA A 39 -9.44 5.35 9.09
N ALA A 40 -8.51 4.76 8.35
CA ALA A 40 -8.55 4.65 6.89
C ALA A 40 -9.14 3.31 6.39
N ALA A 41 -9.64 2.43 7.28
CA ALA A 41 -10.19 1.12 6.92
C ALA A 41 -11.31 1.21 5.88
N TRP A 42 -12.11 2.28 5.92
CA TRP A 42 -13.19 2.52 4.96
C TRP A 42 -12.71 2.56 3.50
N VAL A 43 -11.45 2.94 3.23
CA VAL A 43 -10.87 2.93 1.89
C VAL A 43 -10.81 1.50 1.33
N PHE A 44 -10.47 0.54 2.19
CA PHE A 44 -10.41 -0.88 1.83
C PHE A 44 -11.81 -1.45 1.60
N ASP A 45 -12.79 -1.06 2.43
CA ASP A 45 -14.20 -1.44 2.21
C ASP A 45 -14.72 -0.91 0.88
N VAL A 46 -14.47 0.37 0.57
CA VAL A 46 -14.87 0.96 -0.72
C VAL A 46 -14.19 0.25 -1.88
N HIS A 47 -12.89 -0.07 -1.77
CA HIS A 47 -12.17 -0.81 -2.79
C HIS A 47 -12.79 -2.20 -3.03
N ALA A 48 -13.08 -2.94 -1.95
CA ALA A 48 -13.68 -4.27 -2.03
C ALA A 48 -15.09 -4.23 -2.64
N VAL A 49 -15.94 -3.32 -2.17
CA VAL A 49 -17.31 -3.16 -2.69
C VAL A 49 -17.29 -2.74 -4.16
N ALA A 50 -16.39 -1.84 -4.55
CA ALA A 50 -16.21 -1.45 -5.95
C ALA A 50 -15.72 -2.63 -6.82
N GLY A 51 -14.84 -3.48 -6.28
CA GLY A 51 -14.37 -4.70 -6.95
C GLY A 51 -15.52 -5.68 -7.19
N LEU A 52 -16.32 -5.96 -6.17
CA LEU A 52 -17.50 -6.83 -6.27
C LEU A 52 -18.55 -6.26 -7.24
N ALA A 53 -18.80 -4.95 -7.22
CA ALA A 53 -19.68 -4.31 -8.20
C ALA A 53 -19.13 -4.46 -9.64
N THR A 54 -17.81 -4.37 -9.80
CA THR A 54 -17.15 -4.53 -11.11
C THR A 54 -17.31 -5.94 -11.67
N VAL A 55 -17.34 -6.98 -10.83
CA VAL A 55 -17.65 -8.36 -11.27
C VAL A 55 -19.00 -8.41 -11.98
N VAL A 56 -20.03 -7.79 -11.41
CA VAL A 56 -21.38 -7.78 -11.99
C VAL A 56 -21.42 -6.95 -13.28
N LEU A 57 -20.79 -5.76 -13.28
CA LEU A 57 -20.71 -4.89 -14.46
C LEU A 57 -19.98 -5.59 -15.62
N LEU A 58 -18.89 -6.29 -15.32
CA LEU A 58 -18.11 -7.04 -16.30
C LEU A 58 -18.92 -8.23 -16.82
N ALA A 59 -19.64 -8.95 -15.96
CA ALA A 59 -20.54 -10.03 -16.38
C ALA A 59 -21.64 -9.55 -17.35
N TRP A 60 -22.23 -8.37 -17.08
CA TRP A 60 -23.19 -7.74 -18.00
C TRP A 60 -22.52 -7.39 -19.35
N LYS A 61 -21.35 -6.74 -19.32
CA LYS A 61 -20.59 -6.40 -20.53
C LYS A 61 -20.26 -7.65 -21.36
N LEU A 62 -19.68 -8.68 -20.74
CA LEU A 62 -19.27 -9.92 -21.40
C LEU A 62 -20.47 -10.66 -22.00
N ARG A 63 -21.58 -10.77 -21.26
CA ARG A 63 -22.82 -11.37 -21.78
C ARG A 63 -23.33 -10.66 -23.03
N ARG A 64 -23.21 -9.33 -23.06
CA ARG A 64 -23.63 -8.50 -24.19
C ARG A 64 -22.72 -8.67 -25.40
N VAL A 65 -21.41 -8.77 -25.20
CA VAL A 65 -20.44 -8.82 -26.32
C VAL A 65 -20.03 -10.23 -26.74
N ARG A 66 -20.44 -11.29 -26.01
CA ARG A 66 -20.06 -12.69 -26.31
C ARG A 66 -20.29 -13.12 -27.76
N HIS A 67 -21.34 -12.61 -28.40
CA HIS A 67 -21.68 -12.96 -29.78
C HIS A 67 -20.78 -12.28 -30.83
N ARG A 68 -19.95 -11.30 -30.42
CA ARG A 68 -19.04 -10.52 -31.27
C ARG A 68 -17.62 -11.10 -31.32
N LEU A 69 -17.35 -12.17 -30.57
CA LEU A 69 -16.05 -12.83 -30.46
C LEU A 69 -16.00 -14.11 -31.30
N ARG A 70 -16.39 -14.03 -32.58
CA ARG A 70 -16.28 -15.17 -33.50
C ARG A 70 -14.86 -15.20 -34.10
N PRO A 71 -14.23 -16.38 -34.32
CA PRO A 71 -12.86 -16.46 -34.81
C PRO A 71 -12.61 -15.67 -36.11
N GLY A 72 -13.58 -15.66 -37.04
CA GLY A 72 -13.48 -14.91 -38.30
C GLY A 72 -13.62 -13.39 -38.19
N ASP A 73 -13.86 -12.87 -36.98
CA ASP A 73 -14.09 -11.47 -36.69
C ASP A 73 -12.93 -10.84 -35.88
N LEU A 74 -11.87 -11.56 -35.53
CA LEU A 74 -10.83 -11.02 -34.64
C LEU A 74 -9.95 -9.97 -35.36
N ASP A 75 -10.16 -8.70 -35.03
CA ASP A 75 -9.29 -7.58 -35.38
C ASP A 75 -8.48 -7.10 -34.17
N ALA A 76 -7.52 -6.20 -34.38
CA ALA A 76 -6.67 -5.67 -33.30
C ALA A 76 -7.47 -4.99 -32.17
N THR A 77 -8.61 -4.35 -32.48
CA THR A 77 -9.47 -3.68 -31.49
C THR A 77 -10.18 -4.72 -30.61
N ARG A 78 -10.67 -5.81 -31.22
CA ARG A 78 -11.32 -6.92 -30.54
C ARG A 78 -10.32 -7.71 -29.70
N LEU A 79 -9.10 -7.92 -30.19
CA LEU A 79 -8.01 -8.53 -29.41
C LEU A 79 -7.65 -7.69 -28.18
N LEU A 80 -7.52 -6.36 -28.33
CA LEU A 80 -7.31 -5.45 -27.20
C LEU A 80 -8.46 -5.53 -26.18
N SER A 81 -9.71 -5.62 -26.65
CA SER A 81 -10.89 -5.75 -25.78
C SER A 81 -10.91 -7.07 -25.02
N VAL A 82 -10.49 -8.16 -25.66
CA VAL A 82 -10.35 -9.48 -25.03
C VAL A 82 -9.24 -9.44 -23.99
N LEU A 83 -8.08 -8.89 -24.34
CA LEU A 83 -6.95 -8.75 -23.41
C LEU A 83 -7.35 -7.93 -22.18
N LEU A 84 -8.00 -6.77 -22.36
CA LEU A 84 -8.53 -5.96 -21.27
C LEU A 84 -9.50 -6.76 -20.39
N GLY A 85 -10.42 -7.51 -20.99
CA GLY A 85 -11.36 -8.36 -20.25
C GLY A 85 -10.67 -9.47 -19.44
N VAL A 86 -9.66 -10.12 -20.03
CA VAL A 86 -8.86 -11.16 -19.37
C VAL A 86 -8.08 -10.58 -18.19
N VAL A 87 -7.35 -9.48 -18.40
CA VAL A 87 -6.55 -8.83 -17.35
C VAL A 87 -7.44 -8.31 -16.22
N ALA A 88 -8.58 -7.68 -16.53
CA ALA A 88 -9.53 -7.22 -15.52
C ALA A 88 -10.15 -8.39 -14.73
N THR A 89 -10.47 -9.50 -15.40
CA THR A 89 -10.98 -10.71 -14.73
C THR A 89 -9.91 -11.33 -13.83
N ALA A 90 -8.66 -11.38 -14.30
CA ALA A 90 -7.53 -11.88 -13.52
C ALA A 90 -7.29 -11.02 -12.27
N ALA A 91 -7.32 -9.68 -12.40
CA ALA A 91 -7.19 -8.77 -11.27
C ALA A 91 -8.29 -9.00 -10.22
N LEU A 92 -9.55 -9.14 -10.65
CA LEU A 92 -10.67 -9.44 -9.74
C LEU A 92 -10.51 -10.81 -9.08
N ALA A 93 -10.10 -11.83 -9.84
CA ALA A 93 -9.92 -13.18 -9.33
C ALA A 93 -8.80 -13.27 -8.29
N THR A 94 -7.66 -12.63 -8.53
CA THR A 94 -6.54 -12.61 -7.57
C THR A 94 -6.92 -11.85 -6.29
N GLY A 95 -7.65 -10.74 -6.39
CA GLY A 95 -8.14 -10.00 -5.23
C GLY A 95 -9.12 -10.82 -4.38
N ILE A 96 -10.07 -11.50 -5.04
CA ILE A 96 -11.04 -12.38 -4.35
C ILE A 96 -10.30 -13.56 -3.69
N TRP A 97 -9.41 -14.24 -4.41
CA TRP A 97 -8.60 -15.34 -3.87
C TRP A 97 -7.85 -14.90 -2.61
N TRP A 98 -7.21 -13.73 -2.66
CA TRP A 98 -6.45 -13.19 -1.54
C TRP A 98 -7.31 -12.90 -0.30
N VAL A 99 -8.53 -12.38 -0.48
CA VAL A 99 -9.48 -12.15 0.63
C VAL A 99 -9.82 -13.43 1.39
N PHE A 100 -9.91 -14.57 0.71
CA PHE A 100 -10.15 -15.89 1.32
C PHE A 100 -8.88 -16.54 1.89
N GLY A 101 -7.79 -15.80 2.02
CA GLY A 101 -6.56 -16.32 2.63
C GLY A 101 -5.63 -17.04 1.66
N GLY A 102 -5.97 -17.09 0.38
CA GLY A 102 -5.14 -17.80 -0.55
C GLY A 102 -3.84 -17.04 -0.87
N ASN A 103 -2.79 -17.80 -1.19
CA ASN A 103 -1.43 -17.31 -1.37
C ASN A 103 -0.87 -17.78 -2.73
N LEU A 104 0.09 -17.04 -3.28
CA LEU A 104 0.85 -17.41 -4.46
C LEU A 104 2.25 -16.83 -4.34
N ASP A 105 3.26 -17.69 -4.33
CA ASP A 105 4.66 -17.29 -4.29
C ASP A 105 5.21 -17.20 -5.72
N LEU A 106 5.62 -15.99 -6.12
CA LEU A 106 6.25 -15.68 -7.40
C LEU A 106 7.67 -15.15 -7.17
N GLY A 107 8.41 -15.72 -6.21
CA GLY A 107 9.75 -15.29 -5.83
C GLY A 107 9.69 -14.06 -4.92
N PRO A 108 10.20 -12.88 -5.33
CA PRO A 108 10.12 -11.67 -4.50
C PRO A 108 8.70 -11.09 -4.41
N TRP A 109 7.73 -11.66 -5.12
CA TRP A 109 6.36 -11.13 -5.23
C TRP A 109 5.32 -12.14 -4.76
N GLY A 110 4.33 -11.64 -4.02
CA GLY A 110 3.16 -12.42 -3.61
C GLY A 110 1.95 -12.25 -4.53
N LEU A 111 0.83 -12.86 -4.15
CA LEU A 111 -0.46 -12.75 -4.81
C LEU A 111 -1.00 -11.31 -4.84
N LEU A 112 -0.79 -10.53 -3.78
CA LEU A 112 -1.19 -9.13 -3.69
C LEU A 112 -0.36 -8.28 -4.66
N ASN A 113 0.94 -8.54 -4.80
CA ASN A 113 1.77 -7.87 -5.80
C ASN A 113 1.26 -8.16 -7.22
N LEU A 114 0.89 -9.42 -7.50
CA LEU A 114 0.26 -9.79 -8.78
C LEU A 114 -1.07 -9.05 -8.98
N HIS A 115 -1.92 -8.97 -7.95
CA HIS A 115 -3.18 -8.22 -7.99
C HIS A 115 -2.95 -6.75 -8.32
N ILE A 116 -2.01 -6.09 -7.63
CA ILE A 116 -1.64 -4.69 -7.88
C ILE A 116 -1.12 -4.53 -9.31
N GLY A 117 -0.21 -5.40 -9.75
CA GLY A 117 0.37 -5.37 -11.10
C GLY A 117 -0.71 -5.48 -12.18
N LEU A 118 -1.62 -6.45 -12.08
CA LEU A 118 -2.75 -6.59 -12.99
C LEU A 118 -3.66 -5.35 -12.95
N GLY A 119 -3.95 -4.83 -11.75
CA GLY A 119 -4.73 -3.62 -11.53
C GLY A 119 -4.14 -2.38 -12.19
N LEU A 120 -2.82 -2.25 -12.24
CA LEU A 120 -2.11 -1.15 -12.92
C LEU A 120 -2.10 -1.31 -14.46
N VAL A 121 -2.16 -2.54 -14.98
CA VAL A 121 -2.26 -2.80 -16.43
C VAL A 121 -3.66 -2.47 -16.95
N VAL A 122 -4.72 -2.68 -16.17
CA VAL A 122 -6.12 -2.39 -16.55
C VAL A 122 -6.32 -0.96 -17.09
N PRO A 123 -5.93 0.14 -16.41
CA PRO A 123 -6.12 1.49 -16.92
C PRO A 123 -5.34 1.74 -18.22
N VAL A 124 -4.15 1.18 -18.37
CA VAL A 124 -3.35 1.35 -19.59
C VAL A 124 -4.12 0.75 -20.79
N LEU A 125 -4.56 -0.49 -20.65
CA LEU A 125 -5.36 -1.17 -21.68
C LEU A 125 -6.70 -0.49 -21.91
N LEU A 126 -7.35 0.00 -20.85
CA LEU A 126 -8.61 0.73 -20.92
C LEU A 126 -8.44 2.04 -21.69
N LEU A 127 -7.41 2.84 -21.42
CA LEU A 127 -7.15 4.08 -22.15
C LEU A 127 -6.92 3.83 -23.64
N LEU A 128 -6.16 2.78 -23.98
CA LEU A 128 -5.98 2.35 -25.38
C LEU A 128 -7.31 1.94 -26.01
N HIS A 129 -8.16 1.21 -25.29
CA HIS A 129 -9.48 0.79 -25.75
C HIS A 129 -10.42 1.99 -25.97
N LEU A 130 -10.42 2.96 -25.05
CA LEU A 130 -11.27 4.15 -25.11
C LEU A 130 -10.92 5.04 -26.31
N ARG A 131 -9.63 5.16 -26.69
CA ARG A 131 -9.20 5.87 -27.90
C ARG A 131 -9.83 5.31 -29.17
N GLN A 132 -10.17 4.02 -29.19
CA GLN A 132 -10.73 3.35 -30.34
C GLN A 132 -12.27 3.32 -30.33
N ARG A 133 -12.91 3.25 -29.14
CA ARG A 133 -14.37 3.04 -29.03
C ARG A 133 -15.03 3.67 -27.79
N PHE A 134 -14.89 4.97 -27.56
CA PHE A 134 -15.59 5.64 -26.46
C PHE A 134 -16.90 6.33 -26.87
N ALA A 135 -17.97 6.11 -26.10
CA ALA A 135 -19.23 6.85 -26.22
C ALA A 135 -19.89 7.04 -24.85
N LEU A 136 -20.10 8.29 -24.45
CA LEU A 136 -20.76 8.64 -23.20
C LEU A 136 -22.28 8.37 -23.24
N PRO A 137 -22.89 8.04 -22.09
CA PRO A 137 -24.35 7.97 -21.96
C PRO A 137 -24.98 9.34 -22.17
N THR A 138 -26.25 9.37 -22.61
CA THR A 138 -27.02 10.62 -22.66
C THR A 138 -27.41 11.05 -21.25
N ARG A 139 -27.59 12.36 -21.02
CA ARG A 139 -28.00 12.89 -19.70
C ARG A 139 -29.25 12.18 -19.16
N GLU A 140 -30.26 12.00 -20.00
CA GLU A 140 -31.50 11.29 -19.66
C GLU A 140 -31.24 9.85 -19.17
N SER A 141 -30.37 9.11 -19.85
CA SER A 141 -30.03 7.74 -19.44
C SER A 141 -29.21 7.69 -18.14
N ALA A 142 -28.44 8.75 -17.86
CA ALA A 142 -27.63 8.86 -16.65
C ALA A 142 -28.46 9.27 -15.43
N THR A 143 -29.53 10.05 -15.60
CA THR A 143 -30.41 10.53 -14.53
C THR A 143 -31.68 9.70 -14.33
N ASP A 144 -31.80 8.57 -15.03
CA ASP A 144 -32.95 7.67 -14.92
C ASP A 144 -33.06 7.06 -13.50
N ARG A 145 -34.21 7.25 -12.86
CA ARG A 145 -34.50 6.74 -11.50
C ARG A 145 -34.34 5.22 -11.38
N ARG A 146 -34.68 4.45 -12.41
CA ARG A 146 -34.51 2.98 -12.43
C ARG A 146 -33.04 2.61 -12.47
N ASN A 147 -32.21 3.37 -13.18
CA ASN A 147 -30.76 3.16 -13.15
C ASN A 147 -30.20 3.49 -11.76
N ALA A 148 -30.62 4.61 -11.15
CA ALA A 148 -30.23 4.94 -9.78
C ALA A 148 -30.57 3.81 -8.78
N LEU A 149 -31.80 3.27 -8.84
CA LEU A 149 -32.20 2.13 -7.99
C LEU A 149 -31.39 0.86 -8.26
N ARG A 150 -31.07 0.56 -9.53
CA ARG A 150 -30.21 -0.59 -9.89
C ARG A 150 -28.80 -0.44 -9.34
N TYR A 151 -28.22 0.76 -9.39
CA TYR A 151 -26.89 1.02 -8.82
C TYR A 151 -26.89 1.01 -7.30
N ALA A 152 -27.93 1.56 -6.67
CA ALA A 152 -28.11 1.44 -5.22
C ALA A 152 -28.19 -0.03 -4.79
N ALA A 153 -28.97 -0.84 -5.52
CA ALA A 153 -29.04 -2.28 -5.28
C ALA A 153 -27.70 -2.99 -5.53
N LEU A 154 -26.96 -2.61 -6.59
CA LEU A 154 -25.65 -3.18 -6.89
C LEU A 154 -24.65 -2.89 -5.77
N VAL A 155 -24.49 -1.62 -5.38
CA VAL A 155 -23.59 -1.21 -4.30
C VAL A 155 -24.01 -1.85 -2.98
N GLY A 156 -25.31 -1.82 -2.66
CA GLY A 156 -25.86 -2.47 -1.46
C GLY A 156 -25.59 -3.98 -1.43
N SER A 157 -25.76 -4.68 -2.57
CA SER A 157 -25.43 -6.11 -2.67
C SER A 157 -23.93 -6.38 -2.55
N GLY A 158 -23.08 -5.48 -3.06
CA GLY A 158 -21.63 -5.56 -2.89
C GLY A 158 -21.22 -5.40 -1.43
N ALA A 159 -21.81 -4.45 -0.71
CA ALA A 159 -21.59 -4.26 0.72
C ALA A 159 -22.05 -5.48 1.53
N VAL A 160 -23.24 -6.02 1.24
CA VAL A 160 -23.72 -7.25 1.89
C VAL A 160 -22.80 -8.43 1.59
N ALA A 161 -22.34 -8.60 0.35
CA ALA A 161 -21.41 -9.67 -0.03
C ALA A 161 -20.05 -9.51 0.66
N TRP A 162 -19.55 -8.27 0.80
CA TRP A 162 -18.32 -7.98 1.54
C TRP A 162 -18.43 -8.32 3.03
N GLN A 163 -19.57 -8.07 3.66
CA GLN A 163 -19.81 -8.48 5.05
C GLN A 163 -20.01 -9.99 5.17
N ALA A 164 -20.73 -10.59 4.23
CA ALA A 164 -20.97 -12.03 4.21
C ALA A 164 -19.68 -12.84 4.03
N GLN A 165 -18.70 -12.36 3.27
CA GLN A 165 -17.43 -13.08 3.12
C GLN A 165 -16.65 -13.12 4.45
N GLU A 166 -16.76 -12.13 5.32
CA GLU A 166 -16.09 -12.18 6.64
C GLU A 166 -16.69 -13.25 7.55
N VAL A 167 -18.01 -13.45 7.45
CA VAL A 167 -18.69 -14.56 8.11
C VAL A 167 -18.23 -15.87 7.49
N ALA A 168 -18.15 -15.97 6.17
CA ALA A 168 -17.68 -17.17 5.48
C ALA A 168 -16.25 -17.54 5.88
N ASN A 169 -15.33 -16.57 5.94
CA ASN A 169 -13.96 -16.79 6.35
C ASN A 169 -13.86 -17.39 7.76
N ARG A 170 -14.69 -16.90 8.70
CA ARG A 170 -14.74 -17.41 10.08
C ARG A 170 -15.39 -18.78 10.19
N VAL A 171 -16.48 -19.01 9.46
CA VAL A 171 -17.22 -20.30 9.48
C VAL A 171 -16.41 -21.41 8.82
N LEU A 172 -15.66 -21.08 7.76
CA LEU A 172 -14.84 -22.03 7.00
C LEU A 172 -13.38 -22.09 7.48
N ASP A 173 -13.04 -21.38 8.56
CA ASP A 173 -11.69 -21.32 9.14
C ASP A 173 -10.58 -21.06 8.11
N THR A 174 -10.85 -20.10 7.22
CA THR A 174 -9.88 -19.72 6.18
C THR A 174 -8.78 -18.84 6.76
N ALA A 175 -7.59 -18.82 6.14
CA ALA A 175 -6.54 -17.85 6.46
C ALA A 175 -6.96 -16.37 6.22
N GLY A 176 -8.14 -16.13 5.63
CA GLY A 176 -8.73 -14.80 5.55
C GLY A 176 -9.35 -14.31 6.86
N ALA A 177 -9.60 -15.18 7.84
CA ALA A 177 -10.26 -14.83 9.10
C ALA A 177 -9.39 -13.95 10.03
N GLU A 178 -8.07 -14.13 9.98
CA GLU A 178 -7.09 -13.46 10.84
C GLU A 178 -6.42 -12.24 10.19
N ARG A 179 -6.93 -11.81 9.03
CA ARG A 179 -6.39 -10.68 8.27
C ARG A 179 -6.68 -9.36 8.98
N ARG A 180 -5.72 -8.43 8.92
CA ARG A 180 -5.93 -7.02 9.29
C ARG A 180 -6.88 -6.35 8.29
N PHE A 181 -7.39 -5.15 8.60
CA PHE A 181 -8.20 -4.37 7.65
C PHE A 181 -7.44 -4.02 6.35
N THR A 182 -6.10 -3.96 6.41
CA THR A 182 -5.21 -3.81 5.26
C THR A 182 -5.04 -5.11 4.45
N GLY A 183 -5.62 -6.20 4.96
CA GLY A 183 -5.60 -7.58 4.50
C GLY A 183 -4.26 -8.31 4.67
N SER A 184 -3.26 -7.68 5.29
CA SER A 184 -2.05 -8.38 5.75
C SER A 184 -2.37 -9.40 6.84
N ARG A 185 -1.52 -10.42 6.98
CA ARG A 185 -1.64 -11.49 7.97
C ARG A 185 -0.46 -11.50 8.93
N GLU A 186 -0.67 -11.98 10.14
CA GLU A 186 0.38 -12.06 11.15
C GLU A 186 1.52 -12.95 10.63
N ARG A 187 2.77 -12.47 10.76
CA ARG A 187 3.99 -13.29 10.61
C ARG A 187 5.12 -12.79 11.51
N GLY A 188 5.38 -13.54 12.58
CA GLY A 188 6.59 -13.40 13.38
C GLY A 188 6.58 -12.22 14.34
N SER A 189 5.42 -11.85 14.88
CA SER A 189 5.34 -10.94 16.03
C SER A 189 6.11 -11.52 17.22
N ASP A 190 6.73 -10.64 18.00
CA ASP A 190 7.52 -11.01 19.19
C ASP A 190 8.64 -12.04 18.91
N SER A 191 9.14 -12.10 17.67
CA SER A 191 10.17 -13.07 17.24
C SER A 191 11.57 -12.49 17.11
N GLY A 192 11.82 -11.29 17.64
CA GLY A 192 13.07 -10.56 17.49
C GLY A 192 13.35 -10.30 16.02
N ASN A 193 14.48 -10.80 15.51
CA ASN A 193 14.83 -10.69 14.09
C ASN A 193 14.14 -11.74 13.19
N GLY A 194 13.19 -12.53 13.68
CA GLY A 194 12.56 -13.65 12.97
C GLY A 194 11.43 -13.31 12.00
N PHE A 195 10.91 -12.07 12.00
CA PHE A 195 9.86 -11.65 11.08
C PHE A 195 10.39 -11.52 9.63
N PRO A 196 9.52 -11.55 8.59
CA PRO A 196 9.97 -11.57 7.21
C PRO A 196 10.82 -10.35 6.82
N VAL A 197 12.01 -10.59 6.25
CA VAL A 197 12.83 -9.53 5.66
C VAL A 197 12.23 -9.12 4.32
N THR A 198 11.83 -7.86 4.20
CA THR A 198 11.35 -7.28 2.95
C THR A 198 12.15 -6.02 2.62
N SER A 199 12.52 -5.86 1.36
CA SER A 199 13.12 -4.63 0.83
C SER A 199 12.39 -4.25 -0.44
N TRP A 200 12.01 -2.98 -0.57
CA TRP A 200 11.32 -2.50 -1.76
C TRP A 200 12.36 -2.38 -2.89
N VAL A 201 12.07 -2.95 -4.07
CA VAL A 201 13.00 -3.03 -5.22
C VAL A 201 14.31 -3.77 -4.92
N ALA A 202 14.32 -4.61 -3.87
CA ALA A 202 15.46 -5.43 -3.49
C ALA A 202 16.73 -4.63 -3.13
N ASP A 203 16.58 -3.47 -2.49
CA ASP A 203 17.69 -2.81 -1.78
C ASP A 203 18.35 -3.81 -0.82
N ASP A 204 19.63 -4.10 -1.03
CA ASP A 204 20.44 -5.04 -0.24
C ASP A 204 21.89 -4.49 -0.19
N PRO A 205 22.13 -3.39 0.57
CA PRO A 205 23.48 -2.85 0.71
C PRO A 205 24.38 -3.84 1.46
N ASP A 206 25.69 -3.71 1.32
CA ASP A 206 26.61 -4.45 2.19
C ASP A 206 26.33 -4.10 3.67
N PRO A 207 26.60 -5.03 4.61
CA PRO A 207 26.47 -4.75 6.03
C PRO A 207 27.22 -3.48 6.45
N VAL A 208 26.46 -2.51 6.97
CA VAL A 208 26.99 -1.23 7.46
C VAL A 208 27.81 -1.46 8.73
N ASP A 209 29.07 -1.03 8.70
CA ASP A 209 29.95 -1.05 9.86
C ASP A 209 29.49 -0.02 10.90
N ARG A 210 29.21 -0.49 12.12
CA ARG A 210 28.72 0.33 13.23
C ARG A 210 29.75 1.33 13.73
N GLU A 211 31.04 1.01 13.64
CA GLU A 211 32.10 1.90 14.10
C GLU A 211 32.35 3.07 13.13
N ALA A 212 32.09 2.84 11.84
CA ALA A 212 32.22 3.85 10.79
C ALA A 212 30.92 4.61 10.51
N TRP A 213 29.78 4.14 11.04
CA TRP A 213 28.47 4.73 10.81
C TRP A 213 28.22 5.94 11.71
N SER A 214 27.59 6.98 11.13
CA SER A 214 27.01 8.08 11.87
C SER A 214 25.63 8.47 11.32
N LEU A 215 24.87 9.19 12.14
CA LEU A 215 23.57 9.76 11.82
C LEU A 215 23.68 11.28 11.79
N THR A 216 23.47 11.87 10.62
CA THR A 216 23.40 13.32 10.48
C THR A 216 21.96 13.82 10.65
N VAL A 217 21.75 14.77 11.56
CA VAL A 217 20.49 15.51 11.71
C VAL A 217 20.70 16.94 11.23
N ASP A 218 20.07 17.30 10.11
CA ASP A 218 20.31 18.58 9.44
C ASP A 218 19.04 19.22 8.84
N GLY A 219 19.25 20.26 8.03
CA GLY A 219 18.21 20.95 7.29
C GLY A 219 17.80 22.25 7.97
N ARG A 220 16.53 22.35 8.34
CA ARG A 220 15.96 23.54 8.99
C ARG A 220 15.94 23.37 10.51
N VAL A 221 17.13 23.36 11.07
CA VAL A 221 17.42 23.13 12.49
C VAL A 221 18.41 24.19 12.96
N GLY A 222 18.25 24.68 14.19
CA GLY A 222 19.16 25.62 14.83
C GLY A 222 20.46 24.95 15.25
N GLU A 223 20.38 23.68 15.65
CA GLU A 223 21.50 22.88 16.15
C GLU A 223 21.63 21.57 15.35
N PRO A 224 22.42 21.54 14.26
CA PRO A 224 22.70 20.31 13.54
C PRO A 224 23.46 19.30 14.42
N LEU A 225 23.13 18.01 14.27
CA LEU A 225 23.74 16.92 15.05
C LEU A 225 24.45 15.92 14.13
N ASP A 226 25.55 15.35 14.61
CA ASP A 226 26.23 14.21 14.00
C ASP A 226 26.47 13.19 15.11
N LEU A 227 25.74 12.09 15.09
CA LEU A 227 25.69 11.10 16.17
C LEU A 227 26.33 9.79 15.71
N SER A 228 27.30 9.30 16.47
CA SER A 228 27.88 7.97 16.26
C SER A 228 26.88 6.86 16.66
N TYR A 229 27.21 5.61 16.32
CA TYR A 229 26.42 4.47 16.81
C TYR A 229 26.36 4.39 18.33
N GLY A 230 27.43 4.79 19.03
CA GLY A 230 27.47 4.82 20.49
C GLY A 230 26.48 5.82 21.09
N ASP A 231 26.35 7.00 20.47
CA ASP A 231 25.44 8.05 20.93
C ASP A 231 23.97 7.59 20.87
N VAL A 232 23.61 6.76 19.88
CA VAL A 232 22.24 6.26 19.66
C VAL A 232 21.97 4.86 20.23
N THR A 233 23.00 4.19 20.79
CA THR A 233 22.85 2.90 21.47
C THR A 233 23.25 2.99 22.93
N THR A 234 22.24 3.13 23.77
CA THR A 234 22.35 3.35 25.21
C THR A 234 22.67 2.07 25.99
N GLU A 235 23.37 1.10 25.39
CA GLU A 235 23.48 -0.22 26.03
C GLU A 235 24.23 -0.19 27.36
N ASP A 236 25.05 0.83 27.69
CA ASP A 236 25.64 1.00 29.04
C ASP A 236 26.36 2.37 29.25
N ASP A 237 26.08 3.42 28.46
CA ASP A 237 26.82 4.69 28.55
C ASP A 237 26.03 5.81 29.27
N PRO A 238 26.40 6.21 30.51
CA PRO A 238 25.81 7.33 31.22
C PRO A 238 26.10 8.71 30.59
N THR A 239 26.87 8.77 29.49
CA THR A 239 27.16 9.96 28.70
C THR A 239 26.39 10.04 27.38
N SER A 240 25.51 9.07 27.09
CA SER A 240 24.64 9.11 25.92
C SER A 240 23.80 10.40 25.92
N THR A 241 23.77 11.05 24.77
CA THR A 241 23.08 12.33 24.55
C THR A 241 21.56 12.19 24.47
N VAL A 242 21.04 10.96 24.31
CA VAL A 242 19.60 10.72 24.15
C VAL A 242 19.15 9.51 24.96
N ASP A 243 18.10 9.70 25.78
CA ASP A 243 17.51 8.63 26.56
C ASP A 243 16.87 7.55 25.65
N PRO A 244 17.04 6.26 25.95
CA PRO A 244 16.43 5.21 25.15
C PRO A 244 14.91 5.22 25.32
N ALA A 245 14.20 5.31 24.21
CA ALA A 245 12.77 5.14 24.15
C ALA A 245 12.42 3.70 23.71
N GLU A 246 11.44 3.12 24.39
CA GLU A 246 10.82 1.84 24.00
C GLU A 246 9.41 2.10 23.45
N ARG A 247 9.06 1.39 22.38
CA ARG A 247 7.73 1.50 21.77
C ARG A 247 7.28 0.18 21.18
N ARG A 248 6.15 -0.33 21.67
CA ARG A 248 5.43 -1.41 20.99
C ARG A 248 4.78 -0.90 19.72
N ALA A 249 5.13 -1.46 18.57
CA ALA A 249 4.62 -1.00 17.29
C ALA A 249 4.44 -2.13 16.28
N LEU A 250 3.33 -2.05 15.54
CA LEU A 250 2.98 -2.97 14.46
C LEU A 250 3.53 -2.46 13.12
N LEU A 251 4.35 -3.29 12.48
CA LEU A 251 4.87 -3.12 11.13
C LEU A 251 3.90 -3.77 10.12
N ASP A 252 3.16 -2.98 9.35
CA ASP A 252 2.18 -3.46 8.36
C ASP A 252 2.75 -3.40 6.94
N CYS A 253 3.30 -4.52 6.45
CA CYS A 253 3.96 -4.58 5.16
C CYS A 253 2.96 -4.62 3.99
N THR A 254 3.34 -4.01 2.86
CA THR A 254 2.58 -4.13 1.59
C THR A 254 2.82 -5.47 0.90
N SER A 255 3.71 -6.31 1.44
CA SER A 255 4.00 -7.69 0.98
C SER A 255 3.20 -8.74 1.76
N GLU A 256 1.95 -8.43 2.09
CA GLU A 256 0.93 -9.36 2.65
C GLU A 256 1.07 -9.79 4.10
N TRP A 257 2.02 -9.25 4.86
CA TRP A 257 2.23 -9.61 6.25
C TRP A 257 2.29 -8.40 7.17
N TYR A 258 1.98 -8.63 8.45
CA TYR A 258 2.26 -7.70 9.53
C TYR A 258 2.91 -8.43 10.70
N SER A 259 3.64 -7.71 11.52
CA SER A 259 4.18 -8.20 12.79
C SER A 259 4.17 -7.08 13.83
N GLU A 260 4.02 -7.43 15.10
CA GLU A 260 4.10 -6.49 16.22
C GLU A 260 5.30 -6.83 17.10
N HIS A 261 6.03 -5.79 17.52
CA HIS A 261 7.29 -5.93 18.25
C HIS A 261 7.47 -4.80 19.25
N ASP A 262 8.31 -5.04 20.24
CA ASP A 262 8.84 -4.04 21.16
C ASP A 262 10.14 -3.47 20.58
N TRP A 263 10.09 -2.23 20.11
CA TRP A 263 11.24 -1.55 19.50
C TRP A 263 11.94 -0.67 20.53
N ARG A 264 13.27 -0.60 20.48
CA ARG A 264 14.06 0.29 21.35
C ARG A 264 15.08 1.08 20.53
N GLY A 265 15.23 2.37 20.85
CA GLY A 265 16.19 3.26 20.21
C GLY A 265 15.96 4.72 20.59
N VAL A 266 16.22 5.63 19.66
CA VAL A 266 16.13 7.09 19.89
C VAL A 266 14.75 7.61 19.52
N SER A 267 14.10 8.32 20.46
CA SER A 267 12.86 9.07 20.18
C SER A 267 13.14 10.14 19.12
N VAL A 268 12.37 10.15 18.04
CA VAL A 268 12.53 11.21 17.02
C VAL A 268 12.05 12.55 17.57
N GLY A 269 11.07 12.57 18.48
CA GLY A 269 10.66 13.79 19.17
C GLY A 269 11.82 14.43 19.92
N ASP A 270 12.51 13.66 20.77
CA ASP A 270 13.62 14.15 21.60
C ASP A 270 14.80 14.58 20.71
N LEU A 271 15.05 13.84 19.63
CA LEU A 271 16.06 14.19 18.63
C LEU A 271 15.74 15.53 17.93
N LEU A 272 14.47 15.77 17.62
CA LEU A 272 14.03 17.02 17.01
C LEU A 272 14.14 18.17 18.02
N ASP A 273 13.73 17.96 19.27
CA ASP A 273 13.84 18.96 20.34
C ASP A 273 15.30 19.37 20.57
N ALA A 274 16.22 18.40 20.54
CA ALA A 274 17.67 18.67 20.63
C ALA A 274 18.22 19.42 19.41
N ALA A 275 17.64 19.22 18.23
CA ALA A 275 18.08 19.90 17.00
C ALA A 275 17.51 21.32 16.84
N ASP A 276 16.52 21.72 17.66
CA ASP A 276 15.84 23.02 17.62
C ASP A 276 15.26 23.37 16.22
N PRO A 277 14.14 22.79 15.79
CA PRO A 277 13.62 22.95 14.43
C PRO A 277 13.18 24.41 14.16
N GLU A 278 13.61 24.97 13.03
CA GLU A 278 13.26 26.35 12.65
C GLU A 278 11.73 26.55 12.49
N ASP A 279 11.27 27.79 12.71
CA ASP A 279 9.91 28.21 12.37
C ASP A 279 9.52 27.84 10.93
N GLY A 280 8.41 27.10 10.82
CA GLY A 280 7.89 26.62 9.54
C GLY A 280 8.57 25.37 8.99
N ALA A 281 9.38 24.67 9.78
CA ALA A 281 9.61 23.25 9.63
C ALA A 281 8.26 22.49 9.62
N ALA A 282 8.10 21.55 8.69
CA ALA A 282 6.82 20.86 8.50
C ALA A 282 6.97 19.38 8.15
N TRP A 283 8.17 18.94 7.75
CA TRP A 283 8.45 17.58 7.33
C TRP A 283 9.82 17.14 7.82
N VAL A 284 9.94 15.86 8.16
CA VAL A 284 11.18 15.21 8.55
C VAL A 284 11.43 14.05 7.58
N GLN A 285 12.52 14.15 6.82
CA GLN A 285 12.95 13.13 5.87
C GLN A 285 13.95 12.19 6.52
N PHE A 286 13.75 10.89 6.33
CA PHE A 286 14.69 9.85 6.73
C PHE A 286 15.30 9.25 5.47
N ARG A 287 16.63 9.23 5.37
CA ARG A 287 17.38 8.70 4.22
C ARG A 287 18.22 7.50 4.63
N SER A 288 18.12 6.44 3.85
CA SER A 288 18.93 5.22 3.88
C SER A 288 20.28 5.45 3.23
N VAL A 289 21.30 4.67 3.59
CA VAL A 289 22.59 4.59 2.87
C VAL A 289 22.42 4.27 1.38
N THR A 290 21.32 3.62 1.00
CA THR A 290 20.97 3.33 -0.41
C THR A 290 20.46 4.56 -1.14
N GLY A 291 20.12 5.64 -0.45
CA GLY A 291 19.41 6.79 -1.02
C GLY A 291 17.89 6.64 -1.02
N TYR A 292 17.35 5.46 -0.65
CA TYR A 292 15.93 5.32 -0.33
C TYR A 292 15.55 6.29 0.80
N ARG A 293 14.39 6.94 0.67
CA ARG A 293 13.98 7.97 1.62
C ARG A 293 12.49 8.14 1.70
N TRP A 294 12.04 8.52 2.88
CA TRP A 294 10.64 8.82 3.14
C TRP A 294 10.51 9.98 4.13
N SER A 295 9.52 10.84 3.91
CA SER A 295 9.22 11.93 4.86
C SER A 295 7.92 11.71 5.62
N LEU A 296 7.94 12.11 6.88
CA LEU A 296 6.76 12.23 7.75
C LEU A 296 6.47 13.72 8.01
N PRO A 297 5.19 14.13 8.18
CA PRO A 297 4.88 15.42 8.78
C PRO A 297 5.59 15.55 10.13
N VAL A 298 6.08 16.73 10.49
CA VAL A 298 6.89 16.92 11.71
C VAL A 298 6.15 16.47 12.97
N GLU A 299 4.84 16.71 13.03
CA GLU A 299 4.00 16.31 14.16
C GLU A 299 3.89 14.78 14.27
N GLU A 300 3.84 14.08 13.14
CA GLU A 300 3.85 12.61 13.13
C GLU A 300 5.24 12.03 13.36
N ALA A 301 6.29 12.76 12.97
CA ALA A 301 7.68 12.36 13.19
C ALA A 301 8.01 12.38 14.68
N GLY A 302 7.45 13.30 15.47
CA GLY A 302 7.64 13.32 16.93
C GLY A 302 7.19 12.04 17.65
N ASP A 303 6.27 11.28 17.04
CA ASP A 303 5.82 9.96 17.51
C ASP A 303 6.64 8.78 16.97
N ALA A 304 7.63 9.03 16.13
CA ALA A 304 8.46 7.98 15.54
C ALA A 304 9.64 7.62 16.45
N LEU A 305 10.25 6.48 16.15
CA LEU A 305 11.44 5.98 16.84
C LEU A 305 12.50 5.62 15.79
N LEU A 306 13.76 5.96 16.04
CA LEU A 306 14.90 5.41 15.32
C LEU A 306 15.43 4.21 16.11
N ALA A 307 14.94 3.03 15.77
CA ALA A 307 15.19 1.80 16.50
C ALA A 307 16.54 1.19 16.15
N THR A 308 17.26 0.76 17.18
CA THR A 308 18.51 -0.03 17.09
C THR A 308 18.31 -1.47 17.55
N HIS A 309 17.17 -1.75 18.21
CA HIS A 309 16.78 -3.05 18.75
C HIS A 309 15.32 -3.39 18.46
N VAL A 310 15.02 -4.69 18.47
CA VAL A 310 13.69 -5.29 18.33
C VAL A 310 13.57 -6.49 19.27
N ASP A 311 12.52 -6.55 20.07
CA ASP A 311 12.24 -7.57 21.10
C ASP A 311 13.45 -7.90 22.00
N GLY A 312 14.20 -6.87 22.39
CA GLY A 312 15.39 -6.99 23.24
C GLY A 312 16.67 -7.42 22.52
N GLU A 313 16.61 -7.74 21.22
CA GLU A 313 17.78 -8.05 20.39
C GLU A 313 18.25 -6.84 19.59
N ARG A 314 19.55 -6.74 19.32
CA ARG A 314 20.06 -5.78 18.33
C ARG A 314 19.48 -6.12 16.95
N LEU A 315 19.19 -5.08 16.16
CA LEU A 315 18.74 -5.30 14.78
C LEU A 315 19.79 -6.09 13.98
N SER A 316 19.29 -7.03 13.20
CA SER A 316 20.04 -7.69 12.13
C SER A 316 20.12 -6.79 10.89
N HIS A 317 21.09 -7.09 10.02
CA HIS A 317 21.29 -6.33 8.78
C HIS A 317 20.01 -6.26 7.91
N GLY A 318 19.32 -7.39 7.69
CA GLY A 318 18.12 -7.43 6.85
C GLY A 318 16.97 -6.55 7.38
N HIS A 319 16.93 -6.33 8.69
CA HIS A 319 15.96 -5.48 9.38
C HIS A 319 16.40 -4.03 9.54
N GLY A 320 17.55 -3.65 8.97
CA GLY A 320 17.99 -2.27 8.85
C GLY A 320 19.06 -1.84 9.83
N ALA A 321 19.80 -2.76 10.44
CA ALA A 321 20.95 -2.40 11.28
C ALA A 321 21.96 -1.52 10.52
N PRO A 322 22.51 -0.45 11.13
CA PRO A 322 22.56 -0.21 12.57
C PRO A 322 21.27 0.39 13.16
N ILE A 323 20.49 1.13 12.36
CA ILE A 323 19.30 1.83 12.84
C ILE A 323 18.22 1.89 11.75
N ARG A 324 16.96 1.75 12.14
CA ARG A 324 15.80 1.90 11.26
C ARG A 324 14.78 2.88 11.81
N LEU A 325 14.00 3.47 10.93
CA LEU A 325 12.78 4.16 11.30
C LEU A 325 11.69 3.15 11.70
N VAL A 326 11.03 3.44 12.81
CA VAL A 326 9.78 2.86 13.29
C VAL A 326 8.73 3.97 13.29
N ALA A 327 7.74 3.86 12.41
CA ALA A 327 6.73 4.89 12.17
C ALA A 327 5.31 4.34 12.37
N PRO A 328 4.80 4.32 13.62
CA PRO A 328 3.50 3.73 13.95
C PRO A 328 2.35 4.28 13.07
N GLY A 329 1.51 3.36 12.57
CA GLY A 329 0.39 3.69 11.70
C GLY A 329 0.74 4.02 10.24
N ARG A 330 2.04 4.01 9.88
CA ARG A 330 2.50 4.03 8.48
C ARG A 330 2.74 2.60 7.96
N ARG A 331 2.70 2.42 6.64
CA ARG A 331 2.97 1.12 6.00
C ARG A 331 4.46 0.81 6.00
N GLY A 332 4.82 -0.48 5.97
CA GLY A 332 6.18 -0.92 6.22
C GLY A 332 7.24 -0.39 5.25
N PHE A 333 6.90 -0.10 3.99
CA PHE A 333 7.86 0.54 3.07
C PHE A 333 8.26 1.97 3.53
N GLN A 334 7.44 2.62 4.35
CA GLN A 334 7.72 3.95 4.92
C GLN A 334 8.66 3.88 6.13
N TRP A 335 8.95 2.69 6.64
CA TRP A 335 9.85 2.44 7.77
C TRP A 335 11.28 2.22 7.25
N VAL A 336 11.93 3.31 6.86
CA VAL A 336 13.26 3.35 6.25
C VAL A 336 14.26 2.53 7.06
N LYS A 337 14.98 1.63 6.39
CA LYS A 337 16.06 0.82 6.95
C LYS A 337 17.41 1.50 6.70
N TRP A 338 18.44 1.15 7.47
CA TRP A 338 19.81 1.64 7.29
C TRP A 338 19.89 3.17 7.24
N VAL A 339 19.19 3.84 8.16
CA VAL A 339 19.10 5.32 8.14
C VAL A 339 20.48 5.91 8.42
N GLU A 340 20.88 6.90 7.64
CA GLU A 340 22.12 7.68 7.81
C GLU A 340 21.84 9.18 7.97
N SER A 341 20.66 9.66 7.58
CA SER A 341 20.34 11.09 7.64
C SER A 341 18.88 11.33 7.98
N VAL A 342 18.66 12.29 8.89
CA VAL A 342 17.38 12.89 9.25
C VAL A 342 17.44 14.36 8.86
N ARG A 343 16.56 14.78 7.95
CA ARG A 343 16.54 16.16 7.43
C ARG A 343 15.22 16.84 7.67
N VAL A 344 15.24 17.95 8.41
CA VAL A 344 14.06 18.78 8.64
C VAL A 344 13.86 19.74 7.46
N THR A 345 12.64 19.79 6.93
CA THR A 345 12.30 20.57 5.73
C THR A 345 10.95 21.27 5.86
N ARG A 346 10.75 22.32 5.05
CA ARG A 346 9.45 23.02 4.93
C ARG A 346 8.46 22.32 4.00
N ARG A 347 8.96 21.55 3.04
CA ARG A 347 8.16 20.89 2.00
C ARG A 347 8.65 19.48 1.81
N ARG A 348 7.70 18.57 1.64
CA ARG A 348 7.99 17.18 1.26
C ARG A 348 8.76 17.11 -0.06
N GLY A 349 9.76 16.23 -0.13
CA GLY A 349 10.54 16.00 -1.34
C GLY A 349 9.69 15.32 -2.41
N LEU A 350 9.62 15.92 -3.62
CA LEU A 350 8.89 15.33 -4.75
C LEU A 350 9.53 14.01 -5.23
N GLY A 351 10.83 13.85 -5.02
CA GLY A 351 11.61 12.69 -5.44
C GLY A 351 11.40 11.44 -4.60
N GLU A 352 10.72 11.49 -3.45
CA GLU A 352 10.53 10.31 -2.57
C GLU A 352 9.74 9.19 -3.26
N TRP A 353 8.72 9.54 -4.05
CA TRP A 353 7.93 8.56 -4.81
C TRP A 353 8.68 7.95 -5.99
N ILE A 354 9.71 8.64 -6.47
CA ILE A 354 10.62 8.11 -7.50
C ILE A 354 11.73 7.30 -6.82
N ALA A 355 12.22 7.74 -5.66
CA ALA A 355 13.27 7.07 -4.90
C ALA A 355 12.90 5.65 -4.53
N VAL A 356 11.61 5.36 -4.33
CA VAL A 356 11.13 3.99 -4.20
C VAL A 356 11.63 3.13 -5.38
N PHE A 357 11.55 3.62 -6.63
CA PHE A 357 11.93 2.86 -7.83
C PHE A 357 13.40 2.99 -8.25
N VAL A 358 14.16 3.90 -7.65
CA VAL A 358 15.48 4.32 -8.17
C VAL A 358 16.54 4.37 -7.07
N SER A 359 16.27 3.88 -5.85
CA SER A 359 17.20 3.84 -4.70
C SER A 359 18.47 2.99 -4.89
N TRP A 360 18.76 2.51 -6.09
CA TRP A 360 20.06 1.92 -6.43
C TRP A 360 20.91 2.82 -7.33
N TYR A 361 20.30 3.87 -7.91
CA TYR A 361 20.93 4.81 -8.82
C TYR A 361 21.20 6.12 -8.08
N ASP A 362 22.36 6.20 -7.44
CA ASP A 362 23.02 7.47 -7.12
C ASP A 362 24.53 7.18 -7.00
N ASP A 363 25.21 7.27 -8.15
CA ASP A 363 26.61 7.72 -8.32
C ASP A 363 26.59 8.97 -9.21
#